data_AF-A0A6L3ZIA6-F1
#
_entry.id   AF-A0A6L3ZIA6-F1
#
_cell.length_a   1.000
_cell.length_b   1.000
_cell.length_c   1.000
_cell.angle_alpha   90.00
_cell.angle_beta   90.00
_cell.angle_gamma   90.00
#
_symmetry.space_group_name_H-M   'P 1'
#
loop_
_entity.id
_entity.type
_entity.pdbx_description
1 polymer ?
#
loop_
_entity_poly.entity_id
_entity_poly.type
_entity_poly.pdbx_seq_one_letter_code
_entity_poly.pdbx_strand_id
1 'polypeptide(L)'
;MHRAQFRHIFLTLLFLGMGFGVHAQNDNPPTTRILFIFDGSGSMHGRWESDKKITVAQRLMTQMLDSLNSLRIENFQLGLRVYGHTKPSPPQDCNDTHLEVPFADNNFNRIKRTLRSIIPKGTTPIARSLERAASDFPPCDNCRDIIILITDGIEECDGDPCAVSRMLQSRGIILKPFVIGIGLDMEFRETFECVGNYYDAADENTFREVLGVVISQALNNTTAQINLIDDNGSASETDVPITLYNHTSGKLEESFVHTMNFRGYPDTIYLDPLVTYDMVVHTIPPVRTDSIRIVAGRHNHVGAKAGQGSLELRMGSPRNNDMPITIVRKHNTMATVNTQRFNTEQKYLTGIYDLEILTLPRIYQNGVRIDQSTSTRVAIPTPGTVTFQTIAPGPGAIFVMRGDELEWVVDLDPTSSRQSFALQPGNYKVIFRVQSAQNTSYSKTESFTVSTGNSTIVKIQ
;
A
#
# COMPACT_ATOMS: atom_id res chain seq x y z
N MET A 1 -33.35 58.81 58.70
CA MET A 1 -33.22 57.34 58.84
C MET A 1 -33.76 56.67 57.59
N HIS A 2 -32.89 56.31 56.65
CA HIS A 2 -33.14 55.26 55.64
C HIS A 2 -31.78 54.87 55.07
N ARG A 3 -31.30 53.67 55.42
CA ARG A 3 -30.05 53.08 54.91
C ARG A 3 -30.37 52.30 53.64
N ALA A 4 -29.74 52.69 52.54
CA ALA A 4 -29.72 51.94 51.29
C ALA A 4 -28.74 50.76 51.41
N GLN A 5 -29.18 49.58 50.96
CA GLN A 5 -28.38 48.36 50.91
C GLN A 5 -27.52 48.31 49.64
N PHE A 6 -26.21 48.11 49.80
CA PHE A 6 -25.29 47.75 48.71
C PHE A 6 -25.23 46.22 48.61
N ARG A 7 -25.68 45.66 47.48
CA ARG A 7 -25.53 44.24 47.11
C ARG A 7 -24.14 44.04 46.50
N HIS A 8 -23.32 43.20 47.11
CA HIS A 8 -22.08 42.70 46.51
C HIS A 8 -22.42 41.60 45.48
N ILE A 9 -21.96 41.79 44.25
CA ILE A 9 -22.00 40.81 43.16
C ILE A 9 -20.71 40.00 43.24
N PHE A 10 -20.83 38.72 43.58
CA PHE A 10 -19.74 37.74 43.52
C PHE A 10 -19.74 37.13 42.12
N LEU A 11 -18.71 37.44 41.32
CA LEU A 11 -18.53 36.92 39.96
C LEU A 11 -17.69 35.65 40.03
N THR A 12 -18.33 34.49 39.96
CA THR A 12 -17.66 33.18 39.92
C THR A 12 -17.22 32.89 38.48
N LEU A 13 -15.91 32.90 38.22
CA LEU A 13 -15.32 32.46 36.94
C LEU A 13 -15.40 30.93 36.85
N LEU A 14 -16.25 30.42 35.96
CA LEU A 14 -16.34 29.00 35.60
C LEU A 14 -15.26 28.70 34.54
N PHE A 15 -14.18 28.03 34.94
CA PHE A 15 -13.14 27.54 34.03
C PHE A 15 -13.71 26.34 33.24
N LEU A 16 -14.05 26.56 31.96
CA LEU A 16 -14.49 25.53 31.04
C LEU A 16 -13.28 24.75 30.53
N GLY A 17 -12.94 23.65 31.21
CA GLY A 17 -11.94 22.69 30.74
C GLY A 17 -12.49 21.90 29.55
N MET A 18 -12.18 22.32 28.32
CA MET A 18 -12.27 21.47 27.15
C MET A 18 -11.20 20.37 27.27
N GLY A 19 -11.61 19.22 27.80
CA GLY A 19 -10.84 17.99 27.67
C GLY A 19 -10.81 17.58 26.21
N PHE A 20 -9.65 17.71 25.57
CA PHE A 20 -9.39 17.01 24.32
C PHE A 20 -9.45 15.51 24.61
N GLY A 21 -10.55 14.88 24.20
CA GLY A 21 -10.63 13.42 24.16
C GLY A 21 -9.62 12.92 23.13
N VAL A 22 -8.48 12.44 23.62
CA VAL A 22 -7.60 11.58 22.83
C VAL A 22 -8.42 10.32 22.55
N HIS A 23 -8.83 10.11 21.30
CA HIS A 23 -9.33 8.81 20.86
C HIS A 23 -8.18 7.82 20.98
N ALA A 24 -8.14 7.07 22.08
CA ALA A 24 -7.35 5.86 22.18
C ALA A 24 -7.76 4.93 21.02
N GLN A 25 -6.78 4.47 20.27
CA GLN A 25 -6.97 3.39 19.31
C GLN A 25 -7.53 2.17 20.07
N ASN A 26 -8.52 1.52 19.48
CA ASN A 26 -9.27 0.44 20.11
C ASN A 26 -8.42 -0.84 20.09
N ASP A 27 -7.58 -1.03 21.11
CA ASP A 27 -6.62 -2.15 21.27
C ASP A 27 -7.28 -3.51 21.60
N ASN A 28 -8.49 -3.78 21.13
CA ASN A 28 -9.09 -5.11 21.32
C ASN A 28 -8.51 -6.08 20.28
N PRO A 29 -7.86 -7.18 20.71
CA PRO A 29 -7.30 -8.16 19.77
C PRO A 29 -8.41 -8.76 18.90
N PRO A 30 -8.14 -9.00 17.60
CA PRO A 30 -9.13 -9.51 16.68
C PRO A 30 -9.63 -10.91 17.09
N THR A 31 -10.91 -11.18 16.86
CA THR A 31 -11.45 -12.53 17.07
C THR A 31 -10.99 -13.44 15.93
N THR A 32 -10.24 -14.50 16.24
CA THR A 32 -9.82 -15.48 15.24
C THR A 32 -10.90 -16.54 15.09
N ARG A 33 -11.35 -16.79 13.85
CA ARG A 33 -12.40 -17.76 13.55
C ARG A 33 -11.91 -18.76 12.52
N ILE A 34 -11.94 -20.04 12.89
CA ILE A 34 -11.53 -21.13 11.99
C ILE A 34 -12.75 -21.98 11.64
N LEU A 35 -13.10 -22.01 10.35
CA LEU A 35 -14.03 -22.97 9.79
C LEU A 35 -13.26 -24.16 9.23
N PHE A 36 -13.46 -25.33 9.83
CA PHE A 36 -13.03 -26.57 9.21
C PHE A 36 -14.05 -26.98 8.15
N ILE A 37 -13.59 -27.20 6.91
CA ILE A 37 -14.38 -27.87 5.87
C ILE A 37 -13.81 -29.27 5.73
N PHE A 38 -14.59 -30.27 6.13
CA PHE A 38 -14.15 -31.64 6.21
C PHE A 38 -14.79 -32.51 5.14
N ASP A 39 -13.95 -33.25 4.43
CA ASP A 39 -14.35 -34.21 3.40
C ASP A 39 -14.92 -35.49 4.03
N GLY A 40 -16.21 -35.72 3.79
CA GLY A 40 -16.90 -36.95 4.10
C GLY A 40 -17.42 -37.65 2.85
N SER A 41 -16.82 -37.41 1.68
CA SER A 41 -17.18 -38.09 0.44
C SER A 41 -16.74 -39.56 0.42
N GLY A 42 -17.20 -40.32 -0.57
CA GLY A 42 -16.90 -41.74 -0.72
C GLY A 42 -15.41 -42.05 -0.90
N SER A 43 -14.61 -41.14 -1.48
CA SER A 43 -13.15 -41.34 -1.67
C SER A 43 -12.42 -41.55 -0.35
N MET A 44 -12.92 -40.95 0.74
CA MET A 44 -12.39 -41.07 2.09
C MET A 44 -12.52 -42.48 2.70
N HIS A 45 -13.20 -43.42 2.02
CA HIS A 45 -13.14 -44.86 2.34
C HIS A 45 -11.81 -45.52 1.96
N GLY A 46 -11.00 -44.88 1.11
CA GLY A 46 -9.68 -45.35 0.71
C GLY A 46 -8.76 -45.58 1.90
N ARG A 47 -7.77 -46.47 1.75
CA ARG A 47 -6.75 -46.69 2.78
C ARG A 47 -5.65 -45.64 2.65
N TRP A 48 -5.15 -45.16 3.79
CA TRP A 48 -3.97 -44.33 3.88
C TRP A 48 -3.22 -44.69 5.16
N GLU A 49 -1.97 -45.11 4.98
CA GLU A 49 -1.11 -45.64 6.03
C GLU A 49 -1.79 -46.69 6.92
N SER A 50 -2.12 -46.32 8.17
CA SER A 50 -2.54 -47.24 9.22
C SER A 50 -4.00 -47.69 9.11
N ASP A 51 -4.87 -46.89 8.47
CA ASP A 51 -6.33 -47.13 8.45
C ASP A 51 -6.98 -46.51 7.19
N LYS A 52 -8.30 -46.37 7.17
CA LYS A 52 -9.03 -45.57 6.17
C LYS A 52 -8.72 -44.09 6.35
N LYS A 53 -8.64 -43.34 5.24
CA LYS A 53 -8.40 -41.89 5.22
C LYS A 53 -9.32 -41.15 6.19
N ILE A 54 -10.62 -41.49 6.20
CA ILE A 54 -11.59 -40.92 7.16
C ILE A 54 -11.20 -41.14 8.62
N THR A 55 -10.79 -42.35 8.99
CA THR A 55 -10.47 -42.70 10.37
C THR A 55 -9.22 -41.95 10.83
N VAL A 56 -8.23 -41.88 9.95
CA VAL A 56 -6.99 -41.15 10.20
C VAL A 56 -7.28 -39.65 10.33
N ALA A 57 -8.01 -39.06 9.40
CA ALA A 57 -8.37 -37.63 9.41
C ALA A 57 -9.17 -37.27 10.67
N GLN A 58 -10.19 -38.07 11.05
CA GLN A 58 -10.96 -37.89 12.29
C GLN A 58 -10.07 -37.96 13.54
N ARG A 59 -9.14 -38.90 13.59
CA ARG A 59 -8.20 -39.06 14.73
C ARG A 59 -7.26 -37.86 14.84
N LEU A 60 -6.62 -37.46 13.75
CA LEU A 60 -5.68 -36.33 13.73
C LEU A 60 -6.39 -35.01 14.04
N MET A 61 -7.59 -34.80 13.49
CA MET A 61 -8.43 -33.65 13.84
C MET A 61 -8.84 -33.64 15.30
N THR A 62 -9.21 -34.79 15.86
CA THR A 62 -9.54 -34.91 17.29
C THR A 62 -8.35 -34.55 18.17
N GLN A 63 -7.16 -35.09 17.86
CA GLN A 63 -5.92 -34.79 18.59
C GLN A 63 -5.58 -33.31 18.52
N MET A 64 -5.71 -32.69 17.34
CA MET A 64 -5.47 -31.27 17.17
C MET A 64 -6.46 -30.41 17.97
N LEU A 65 -7.76 -30.72 17.93
CA LEU A 65 -8.76 -30.02 18.75
C LEU A 65 -8.47 -30.13 20.25
N ASP A 66 -7.93 -31.27 20.71
CA ASP A 66 -7.49 -31.44 22.10
C ASP A 66 -6.29 -30.54 22.42
N SER A 67 -5.28 -30.48 21.53
CA SER A 67 -4.15 -29.57 21.67
C SER A 67 -4.59 -28.11 21.71
N LEU A 68 -5.48 -27.67 20.82
CA LEU A 68 -5.98 -26.30 20.80
C LEU A 68 -6.78 -25.93 22.04
N ASN A 69 -7.64 -26.84 22.50
CA ASN A 69 -8.40 -26.62 23.73
C ASN A 69 -7.48 -26.43 24.96
N SER A 70 -6.30 -27.06 24.96
CA SER A 70 -5.33 -26.90 26.05
C SER A 70 -4.67 -25.52 26.12
N LEU A 71 -4.62 -24.78 24.99
CA LEU A 71 -3.96 -23.48 24.89
C LEU A 71 -4.79 -22.32 25.49
N ARG A 72 -6.08 -22.54 25.80
CA ARG A 72 -7.00 -21.54 26.40
C ARG A 72 -6.95 -20.17 25.72
N ILE A 73 -7.13 -20.18 24.40
CA ILE A 73 -7.07 -18.97 23.57
C ILE A 73 -8.34 -18.13 23.80
N GLU A 74 -8.15 -16.83 24.06
CA GLU A 74 -9.23 -15.85 24.13
C GLU A 74 -9.61 -15.35 22.73
N ASN A 75 -10.86 -14.91 22.53
CA ASN A 75 -11.37 -14.40 21.25
C ASN A 75 -11.17 -15.41 20.08
N PHE A 76 -11.50 -16.68 20.33
CA PHE A 76 -11.31 -17.76 19.36
C PHE A 76 -12.59 -18.59 19.17
N GLN A 77 -13.02 -18.71 17.91
CA GLN A 77 -14.24 -19.45 17.55
C GLN A 77 -13.95 -20.52 16.51
N LEU A 78 -14.66 -21.64 16.63
CA LEU A 78 -14.55 -22.76 15.71
C LEU A 78 -15.89 -23.11 15.08
N GLY A 79 -15.88 -23.44 13.80
CA GLY A 79 -16.99 -24.03 13.07
C GLY A 79 -16.58 -25.32 12.36
N LEU A 80 -17.56 -26.15 12.00
CA LEU A 80 -17.37 -27.33 11.17
C LEU A 80 -18.46 -27.39 10.09
N ARG A 81 -18.01 -27.35 8.83
CA ARG A 81 -18.79 -27.72 7.65
C ARG A 81 -18.30 -29.07 7.14
N VAL A 82 -19.22 -29.91 6.68
CA VAL A 82 -18.91 -31.24 6.14
C VAL A 82 -19.64 -31.40 4.81
N TYR A 83 -18.99 -32.02 3.83
CA TYR A 83 -19.61 -32.36 2.56
C TYR A 83 -19.53 -33.86 2.25
N GLY A 84 -20.40 -34.33 1.36
CA GLY A 84 -20.41 -35.70 0.86
C GLY A 84 -20.82 -36.79 1.86
N HIS A 85 -21.22 -36.42 3.09
CA HIS A 85 -21.44 -37.38 4.17
C HIS A 85 -22.90 -37.81 4.37
N THR A 86 -23.87 -37.17 3.70
CA THR A 86 -25.29 -37.42 3.95
C THR A 86 -25.94 -38.28 2.87
N LYS A 87 -25.53 -38.12 1.60
CA LYS A 87 -26.11 -38.83 0.45
C LYS A 87 -25.13 -39.84 -0.15
N PRO A 88 -25.57 -41.05 -0.53
CA PRO A 88 -24.74 -41.96 -1.30
C PRO A 88 -24.62 -41.49 -2.76
N SER A 89 -23.50 -41.78 -3.40
CA SER A 89 -23.33 -41.63 -4.86
C SER A 89 -23.12 -43.01 -5.49
N PRO A 90 -23.77 -43.35 -6.64
CA PRO A 90 -24.70 -42.53 -7.43
C PRO A 90 -26.17 -42.54 -6.95
N PRO A 91 -26.99 -41.51 -7.31
CA PRO A 91 -26.64 -40.36 -8.15
C PRO A 91 -25.82 -39.31 -7.41
N GLN A 92 -25.08 -38.51 -8.18
CA GLN A 92 -24.24 -37.44 -7.67
C GLN A 92 -25.08 -36.31 -7.03
N ASP A 93 -24.76 -35.89 -5.81
CA ASP A 93 -25.42 -34.75 -5.14
C ASP A 93 -24.41 -33.64 -4.82
N CYS A 94 -24.35 -32.65 -5.70
CA CYS A 94 -23.46 -31.50 -5.60
C CYS A 94 -23.90 -30.45 -4.57
N ASN A 95 -25.02 -30.68 -3.88
CA ASN A 95 -25.51 -29.82 -2.81
C ASN A 95 -25.32 -30.41 -1.41
N ASP A 96 -24.75 -31.62 -1.30
CA ASP A 96 -24.44 -32.30 -0.04
C ASP A 96 -23.27 -31.62 0.68
N THR A 97 -23.55 -30.46 1.28
CA THR A 97 -22.61 -29.68 2.09
C THR A 97 -23.35 -28.88 3.16
N HIS A 98 -23.00 -29.13 4.41
CA HIS A 98 -23.78 -28.70 5.58
C HIS A 98 -22.87 -28.12 6.67
N LEU A 99 -23.32 -27.01 7.29
CA LEU A 99 -22.69 -26.46 8.49
C LEU A 99 -23.19 -27.27 9.70
N GLU A 100 -22.49 -28.35 10.01
CA GLU A 100 -22.86 -29.27 11.10
C GLU A 100 -22.64 -28.65 12.49
N VAL A 101 -21.62 -27.80 12.61
CA VAL A 101 -21.34 -27.06 13.84
C VAL A 101 -21.15 -25.58 13.50
N PRO A 102 -22.15 -24.73 13.78
CA PRO A 102 -22.01 -23.28 13.67
C PRO A 102 -20.96 -22.72 14.62
N PHE A 103 -20.41 -21.55 14.29
CA PHE A 103 -19.43 -20.86 15.12
C PHE A 103 -19.93 -20.60 16.54
N ALA A 104 -19.10 -20.97 17.51
CA ALA A 104 -19.25 -20.63 18.91
C ALA A 104 -17.90 -20.75 19.62
N ASP A 105 -17.79 -20.09 20.77
CA ASP A 105 -16.66 -20.27 21.67
C ASP A 105 -16.67 -21.71 22.24
N ASN A 106 -15.49 -22.26 22.54
CA ASN A 106 -15.34 -23.59 23.15
C ASN A 106 -16.05 -24.75 22.40
N ASN A 107 -16.12 -24.67 21.07
CA ASN A 107 -16.83 -25.64 20.24
C ASN A 107 -16.12 -27.02 20.10
N PHE A 108 -14.92 -27.18 20.68
CA PHE A 108 -14.07 -28.35 20.54
C PHE A 108 -14.80 -29.69 20.74
N ASN A 109 -15.57 -29.81 21.82
CA ASN A 109 -16.27 -31.07 22.15
C ASN A 109 -17.44 -31.37 21.20
N ARG A 110 -18.12 -30.33 20.71
CA ARG A 110 -19.22 -30.49 19.75
C ARG A 110 -18.67 -30.96 18.41
N ILE A 111 -17.62 -30.31 17.91
CA ILE A 111 -16.91 -30.69 16.68
C ILE A 111 -16.39 -32.13 16.78
N LYS A 112 -15.70 -32.51 17.87
CA LYS A 112 -15.21 -33.89 18.06
C LYS A 112 -16.33 -34.94 18.01
N ARG A 113 -17.50 -34.67 18.60
CA ARG A 113 -18.64 -35.60 18.54
C ARG A 113 -19.19 -35.73 17.13
N THR A 114 -19.38 -34.61 16.44
CA THR A 114 -19.83 -34.60 15.05
C THR A 114 -18.85 -35.36 14.15
N LEU A 115 -17.55 -35.07 14.24
CA LEU A 115 -16.51 -35.74 13.45
C LEU A 115 -16.58 -37.27 13.59
N ARG A 116 -16.75 -37.80 14.81
CA ARG A 116 -16.86 -39.24 15.07
C ARG A 116 -18.11 -39.89 14.47
N SER A 117 -19.17 -39.12 14.21
CA SER A 117 -20.40 -39.62 13.59
C SER A 117 -20.38 -39.58 12.06
N ILE A 118 -19.38 -38.93 11.45
CA ILE A 118 -19.28 -38.81 9.99
C ILE A 118 -18.92 -40.18 9.40
N ILE A 119 -19.71 -40.59 8.42
CA ILE A 119 -19.49 -41.79 7.62
C ILE A 119 -19.35 -41.33 6.17
N PRO A 120 -18.29 -41.74 5.45
CA PRO A 120 -18.08 -41.31 4.08
C PRO A 120 -19.07 -41.99 3.13
N LYS A 121 -19.69 -41.25 2.20
CA LYS A 121 -20.79 -41.80 1.37
C LYS A 121 -20.86 -41.28 -0.08
N GLY A 122 -20.73 -39.97 -0.25
CA GLY A 122 -21.23 -39.24 -1.40
C GLY A 122 -20.13 -38.63 -2.26
N THR A 123 -20.48 -37.54 -2.92
CA THR A 123 -19.64 -36.81 -3.89
C THR A 123 -18.75 -35.78 -3.21
N THR A 124 -17.74 -35.26 -3.92
CA THR A 124 -16.81 -34.21 -3.49
C THR A 124 -17.13 -32.81 -4.07
N PRO A 125 -18.13 -32.06 -3.56
CA PRO A 125 -18.46 -30.70 -4.02
C PRO A 125 -17.64 -29.61 -3.30
N ILE A 126 -16.36 -29.46 -3.65
CA ILE A 126 -15.41 -28.55 -2.98
C ILE A 126 -15.81 -27.08 -3.21
N ALA A 127 -16.00 -26.67 -4.46
CA ALA A 127 -16.33 -25.32 -4.87
C ALA A 127 -17.63 -24.85 -4.22
N ARG A 128 -18.67 -25.70 -4.22
CA ARG A 128 -19.96 -25.39 -3.55
C ARG A 128 -19.79 -25.27 -2.03
N SER A 129 -18.95 -26.11 -1.43
CA SER A 129 -18.68 -26.05 0.00
C SER A 129 -17.94 -24.78 0.39
N LEU A 130 -16.95 -24.36 -0.39
CA LEU A 130 -16.22 -23.10 -0.22
C LEU A 130 -17.13 -21.88 -0.44
N GLU A 131 -18.03 -21.94 -1.42
CA GLU A 131 -19.00 -20.88 -1.69
C GLU A 131 -19.94 -20.68 -0.49
N ARG A 132 -20.51 -21.77 0.04
CA ARG A 132 -21.38 -21.71 1.22
C ARG A 132 -20.63 -21.32 2.49
N ALA A 133 -19.37 -21.75 2.62
CA ALA A 133 -18.51 -21.38 3.74
C ALA A 133 -18.33 -19.86 3.87
N ALA A 134 -18.31 -19.12 2.75
CA ALA A 134 -18.25 -17.67 2.76
C ALA A 134 -19.43 -17.01 3.52
N SER A 135 -20.56 -17.71 3.63
CA SER A 135 -21.77 -17.24 4.32
C SER A 135 -21.93 -17.83 5.73
N ASP A 136 -21.05 -18.74 6.15
CA ASP A 136 -21.11 -19.33 7.49
C ASP A 136 -20.47 -18.43 8.55
N PHE A 137 -19.57 -17.53 8.14
CA PHE A 137 -18.93 -16.56 9.04
C PHE A 137 -19.94 -15.48 9.47
N PRO A 138 -20.18 -15.31 10.78
CA PRO A 138 -21.02 -14.22 11.27
C PRO A 138 -20.43 -12.85 10.86
N PRO A 139 -21.24 -11.81 10.64
CA PRO A 139 -20.72 -10.46 10.46
C PRO A 139 -19.90 -10.02 11.69
N CYS A 140 -18.73 -9.42 11.48
CA CYS A 140 -17.97 -8.77 12.54
C CYS A 140 -16.97 -7.76 11.97
N ASP A 141 -16.61 -6.78 12.80
CA ASP A 141 -15.78 -5.64 12.39
C ASP A 141 -14.28 -5.89 12.55
N ASN A 142 -13.89 -6.72 13.53
CA ASN A 142 -12.49 -7.03 13.83
C ASN A 142 -12.29 -8.55 14.06
N CYS A 143 -12.50 -9.34 13.00
CA CYS A 143 -12.18 -10.76 13.01
C CYS A 143 -11.22 -11.16 11.90
N ARG A 144 -10.56 -12.27 12.16
CA ARG A 144 -9.73 -12.99 11.20
C ARG A 144 -10.41 -14.29 10.83
N ASP A 145 -10.88 -14.39 9.59
CA ASP A 145 -11.65 -15.52 9.08
C ASP A 145 -10.78 -16.47 8.28
N ILE A 146 -10.71 -17.71 8.73
CA ILE A 146 -9.83 -18.72 8.16
C ILE A 146 -10.64 -19.97 7.85
N ILE A 147 -10.53 -20.45 6.63
CA ILE A 147 -11.03 -21.75 6.20
C ILE A 147 -9.87 -22.71 6.11
N ILE A 148 -9.99 -23.85 6.81
CA ILE A 148 -9.09 -24.98 6.65
C ILE A 148 -9.87 -26.10 5.96
N LEU A 149 -9.58 -26.29 4.67
CA LEU A 149 -10.17 -27.35 3.86
C LEU A 149 -9.36 -28.62 4.06
N ILE A 150 -10.00 -29.72 4.44
CA ILE A 150 -9.38 -31.04 4.60
C ILE A 150 -10.06 -31.96 3.61
N THR A 151 -9.34 -32.40 2.58
CA THR A 151 -9.87 -33.22 1.49
C THR A 151 -8.85 -34.25 1.02
N ASP A 152 -9.31 -35.31 0.35
CA ASP A 152 -8.44 -36.31 -0.28
C ASP A 152 -8.58 -36.38 -1.80
N GLY A 153 -9.40 -35.50 -2.39
CA GLY A 153 -9.81 -35.60 -3.78
C GLY A 153 -9.93 -34.25 -4.48
N ILE A 154 -10.20 -34.33 -5.78
CA ILE A 154 -10.50 -33.17 -6.65
C ILE A 154 -12.01 -32.93 -6.70
N GLU A 155 -12.38 -31.77 -7.23
CA GLU A 155 -13.77 -31.42 -7.49
C GLU A 155 -14.45 -32.44 -8.41
N GLU A 156 -15.59 -32.99 -7.98
CA GLU A 156 -16.38 -33.93 -8.80
C GLU A 156 -17.63 -33.27 -9.42
N CYS A 157 -17.99 -32.05 -9.01
CA CYS A 157 -19.24 -31.38 -9.36
C CYS A 157 -19.14 -30.25 -10.38
N ASP A 158 -18.13 -30.30 -11.26
CA ASP A 158 -17.86 -29.29 -12.32
C ASP A 158 -17.74 -27.85 -11.80
N GLY A 159 -17.47 -27.67 -10.50
CA GLY A 159 -17.20 -26.38 -9.90
C GLY A 159 -15.81 -25.87 -10.23
N ASP A 160 -15.57 -24.57 -10.02
CA ASP A 160 -14.24 -23.96 -10.11
C ASP A 160 -13.76 -23.53 -8.70
N PRO A 161 -13.01 -24.38 -7.99
CA PRO A 161 -12.43 -24.04 -6.69
C PRO A 161 -11.50 -22.82 -6.74
N CYS A 162 -10.82 -22.57 -7.86
CA CYS A 162 -9.94 -21.40 -8.02
C CYS A 162 -10.76 -20.10 -8.01
N ALA A 163 -11.86 -20.05 -8.76
CA ALA A 163 -12.75 -18.89 -8.81
C ALA A 163 -13.36 -18.58 -7.44
N VAL A 164 -13.81 -19.62 -6.73
CA VAL A 164 -14.36 -19.46 -5.38
C VAL A 164 -13.27 -19.04 -4.38
N SER A 165 -12.04 -19.55 -4.50
CA SER A 165 -10.92 -19.09 -3.68
C SER A 165 -10.66 -17.59 -3.88
N ARG A 166 -10.60 -17.10 -5.13
CA ARG A 166 -10.44 -15.66 -5.39
C ARG A 166 -11.58 -14.84 -4.78
N MET A 167 -12.82 -15.33 -4.85
CA MET A 167 -13.97 -14.70 -4.18
C MET A 167 -13.76 -14.64 -2.66
N LEU A 168 -13.35 -15.73 -2.01
CA LEU A 168 -13.08 -15.75 -0.56
C LEU A 168 -11.99 -14.75 -0.17
N GLN A 169 -10.90 -14.73 -0.93
CA GLN A 169 -9.78 -13.82 -0.70
C GLN A 169 -10.19 -12.34 -0.89
N SER A 170 -11.05 -12.04 -1.86
CA SER A 170 -11.59 -10.69 -2.05
C SER A 170 -12.44 -10.20 -0.87
N ARG A 171 -13.00 -11.15 -0.08
CA ARG A 171 -13.73 -10.87 1.16
C ARG A 171 -12.82 -10.85 2.40
N GLY A 172 -11.52 -11.04 2.25
CA GLY A 172 -10.57 -11.14 3.37
C GLY A 172 -10.61 -12.47 4.10
N ILE A 173 -11.21 -13.52 3.52
CA ILE A 173 -11.25 -14.87 4.11
C ILE A 173 -10.02 -15.64 3.62
N ILE A 174 -9.22 -16.13 4.57
CA ILE A 174 -7.99 -16.87 4.30
C ILE A 174 -8.33 -18.34 4.07
N LEU A 175 -8.01 -18.89 2.90
CA LEU A 175 -8.19 -20.31 2.59
C LEU A 175 -6.87 -21.07 2.70
N LYS A 176 -6.86 -22.17 3.46
CA LYS A 176 -5.72 -23.08 3.62
C LYS A 176 -6.14 -24.51 3.28
N PRO A 177 -5.87 -24.98 2.06
CA PRO A 177 -6.12 -26.37 1.66
C PRO A 177 -5.12 -27.35 2.29
N PHE A 178 -5.64 -28.40 2.90
CA PHE A 178 -4.91 -29.58 3.36
C PHE A 178 -5.40 -30.78 2.58
N VAL A 179 -4.50 -31.41 1.85
CA VAL A 179 -4.86 -32.55 1.01
C VAL A 179 -4.17 -33.81 1.51
N ILE A 180 -4.95 -34.87 1.63
CA ILE A 180 -4.54 -36.16 2.20
C ILE A 180 -4.16 -37.11 1.07
N GLY A 181 -2.87 -37.45 1.00
CA GLY A 181 -2.38 -38.53 0.15
C GLY A 181 -2.40 -38.23 -1.36
N ILE A 182 -2.07 -36.99 -1.76
CA ILE A 182 -1.89 -36.64 -3.19
C ILE A 182 -0.70 -37.42 -3.77
N GLY A 183 0.39 -37.55 -3.02
CA GLY A 183 1.62 -38.13 -3.56
C GLY A 183 2.25 -37.25 -4.65
N LEU A 184 2.92 -37.87 -5.64
CA LEU A 184 3.72 -37.19 -6.67
C LEU A 184 2.93 -36.80 -7.94
N ASP A 185 1.61 -36.76 -7.90
CA ASP A 185 0.80 -36.46 -9.09
C ASP A 185 0.80 -34.96 -9.42
N MET A 186 1.39 -34.59 -10.56
CA MET A 186 1.55 -33.19 -10.98
C MET A 186 0.22 -32.52 -11.33
N GLU A 187 -0.76 -33.26 -11.82
CA GLU A 187 -2.06 -32.70 -12.27
C GLU A 187 -2.92 -32.23 -11.07
N PHE A 188 -2.80 -32.93 -9.94
CA PHE A 188 -3.39 -32.53 -8.68
C PHE A 188 -2.75 -31.26 -8.11
N ARG A 189 -1.42 -31.11 -8.24
CA ARG A 189 -0.70 -29.95 -7.70
C ARG A 189 -1.16 -28.65 -8.34
N GLU A 190 -1.23 -28.61 -9.67
CA GLU A 190 -1.65 -27.41 -10.41
C GLU A 190 -3.07 -26.98 -10.05
N THR A 191 -3.97 -27.95 -9.83
CA THR A 191 -5.36 -27.70 -9.43
C THR A 191 -5.46 -27.05 -8.05
N PHE A 192 -4.59 -27.40 -7.10
CA PHE A 192 -4.63 -26.83 -5.75
C PHE A 192 -3.79 -25.56 -5.57
N GLU A 193 -2.78 -25.32 -6.42
CA GLU A 193 -1.98 -24.07 -6.40
C GLU A 193 -2.84 -22.82 -6.60
N CYS A 194 -3.87 -22.90 -7.45
CA CYS A 194 -4.79 -21.77 -7.68
C CYS A 194 -5.74 -21.52 -6.48
N VAL A 195 -6.00 -22.55 -5.67
CA VAL A 195 -6.93 -22.49 -4.52
C VAL A 195 -6.22 -21.83 -3.34
N GLY A 196 -4.90 -22.00 -3.23
CA GLY A 196 -4.06 -21.33 -2.26
C GLY A 196 -2.76 -22.11 -2.03
N ASN A 197 -1.96 -21.67 -1.07
CA ASN A 197 -0.85 -22.49 -0.59
C ASN A 197 -1.41 -23.75 0.06
N TYR A 198 -1.38 -24.87 -0.65
CA TYR A 198 -1.84 -26.16 -0.15
C TYR A 198 -0.71 -26.89 0.57
N TYR A 199 -1.11 -27.81 1.44
CA TYR A 199 -0.20 -28.69 2.12
C TYR A 199 -0.54 -30.13 1.81
N ASP A 200 0.42 -30.82 1.19
CA ASP A 200 0.35 -32.26 0.95
C ASP A 200 0.85 -33.00 2.19
N ALA A 201 -0.04 -33.78 2.80
CA ALA A 201 0.33 -34.71 3.83
C ALA A 201 0.67 -36.07 3.22
N ALA A 202 1.96 -36.29 2.99
CA ALA A 202 2.47 -37.59 2.53
C ALA A 202 2.18 -38.70 3.56
N ASP A 203 2.27 -38.37 4.85
CA ASP A 203 2.09 -39.28 5.98
C ASP A 203 1.37 -38.61 7.16
N GLU A 204 0.94 -39.42 8.13
CA GLU A 204 0.22 -38.98 9.33
C GLU A 204 1.01 -37.97 10.20
N ASN A 205 2.33 -38.09 10.28
CA ASN A 205 3.14 -37.17 11.09
C ASN A 205 3.27 -35.83 10.39
N THR A 206 3.53 -35.82 9.08
CA THR A 206 3.57 -34.61 8.26
C THR A 206 2.23 -33.87 8.34
N PHE A 207 1.09 -34.57 8.26
CA PHE A 207 -0.23 -33.95 8.47
C PHE A 207 -0.32 -33.24 9.82
N ARG A 208 0.07 -33.93 10.90
CA ARG A 208 0.02 -33.37 12.25
C ARG A 208 0.89 -32.12 12.39
N GLU A 209 2.13 -32.17 11.90
CA GLU A 209 3.08 -31.07 12.01
C GLU A 209 2.61 -29.84 11.24
N VAL A 210 2.25 -30.01 9.97
CA VAL A 210 1.83 -28.90 9.12
C VAL A 210 0.52 -28.29 9.63
N LEU A 211 -0.45 -29.12 10.02
CA LEU A 211 -1.71 -28.62 10.55
C LEU A 211 -1.51 -27.86 11.87
N GLY A 212 -0.59 -28.33 12.72
CA GLY A 212 -0.14 -27.59 13.90
C GLY A 212 0.47 -26.23 13.56
N VAL A 213 1.31 -26.16 12.52
CA VAL A 213 1.93 -24.91 12.04
C VAL A 213 0.86 -23.93 11.53
N VAL A 214 -0.09 -24.38 10.72
CA VAL A 214 -1.14 -23.50 10.16
C VAL A 214 -2.06 -22.95 11.24
N ILE A 215 -2.42 -23.78 12.23
CA ILE A 215 -3.19 -23.26 13.36
C ILE A 215 -2.33 -22.30 14.22
N SER A 216 -1.07 -22.63 14.47
CA SER A 216 -0.18 -21.71 15.20
C SER A 216 -0.06 -20.35 14.50
N GLN A 217 0.01 -20.35 13.16
CA GLN A 217 -0.02 -19.16 12.32
C GLN A 217 -1.37 -18.41 12.38
N ALA A 218 -2.48 -19.15 12.46
CA ALA A 218 -3.81 -18.60 12.63
C ALA A 218 -4.00 -17.92 14.00
N LEU A 219 -3.29 -18.39 15.02
CA LEU A 219 -3.44 -17.91 16.40
C LEU A 219 -2.43 -16.84 16.79
N ASN A 220 -1.24 -16.85 16.20
CA ASN A 220 -0.16 -15.95 16.57
C ASN A 220 0.09 -14.92 15.47
N ASN A 221 -0.02 -13.65 15.84
CA ASN A 221 0.62 -12.59 15.07
C ASN A 221 2.13 -12.75 15.20
N THR A 222 2.83 -12.51 14.09
CA THR A 222 4.28 -12.64 14.06
C THR A 222 4.90 -11.26 14.04
N THR A 223 5.98 -11.06 14.77
CA THR A 223 6.68 -9.79 14.76
C THR A 223 7.54 -9.66 13.52
N ALA A 224 7.59 -8.46 12.95
CA ALA A 224 8.48 -8.10 11.88
C ALA A 224 9.08 -6.72 12.16
N GLN A 225 10.18 -6.43 11.50
CA GLN A 225 10.70 -5.07 11.36
C GLN A 225 10.98 -4.81 9.88
N ILE A 226 10.81 -3.56 9.48
CA ILE A 226 11.13 -3.13 8.11
C ILE A 226 12.45 -2.40 8.17
N ASN A 227 13.42 -2.88 7.39
CA ASN A 227 14.73 -2.29 7.27
C ASN A 227 14.75 -1.44 6.00
N LEU A 228 14.70 -0.12 6.15
CA LEU A 228 14.97 0.80 5.06
C LEU A 228 16.50 0.96 4.92
N ILE A 229 17.04 0.31 3.90
CA ILE A 229 18.48 0.11 3.70
C ILE A 229 19.05 1.28 2.88
N ASP A 230 20.06 1.95 3.43
CA ASP A 230 20.82 3.01 2.76
C ASP A 230 21.81 2.46 1.73
N ASP A 231 22.49 3.37 1.01
CA ASP A 231 23.49 2.99 0.00
C ASP A 231 24.72 2.27 0.59
N ASN A 232 24.95 2.38 1.91
CA ASN A 232 26.02 1.69 2.62
C ASN A 232 25.61 0.29 3.11
N GLY A 233 24.36 -0.12 2.87
CA GLY A 233 23.80 -1.40 3.32
C GLY A 233 23.31 -1.39 4.78
N SER A 234 23.24 -0.23 5.43
CA SER A 234 22.77 -0.09 6.80
C SER A 234 21.28 0.28 6.85
N ALA A 235 20.54 -0.26 7.83
CA ALA A 235 19.13 0.08 8.05
C ALA A 235 19.01 1.41 8.81
N SER A 236 19.35 2.52 8.16
CA SER A 236 19.44 3.85 8.78
C SER A 236 18.32 4.81 8.38
N GLU A 237 17.59 4.49 7.33
CA GLU A 237 16.53 5.34 6.77
C GLU A 237 15.23 5.24 7.59
N THR A 238 14.53 6.35 7.76
CA THR A 238 13.31 6.43 8.58
C THR A 238 12.43 7.61 8.19
N ASP A 239 11.28 7.75 8.85
CA ASP A 239 10.29 8.82 8.69
C ASP A 239 9.65 8.85 7.30
N VAL A 240 9.57 7.67 6.67
CA VAL A 240 8.93 7.47 5.37
C VAL A 240 7.61 6.71 5.57
N PRO A 241 6.49 7.17 5.00
CA PRO A 241 5.26 6.40 4.98
C PRO A 241 5.46 5.07 4.25
N ILE A 242 4.88 4.00 4.79
CA ILE A 242 4.88 2.67 4.21
C ILE A 242 3.44 2.17 4.14
N THR A 243 3.11 1.52 3.03
CA THR A 243 1.86 0.78 2.86
C THR A 243 2.15 -0.68 2.54
N LEU A 244 1.41 -1.58 3.18
CA LEU A 244 1.43 -3.02 2.93
C LEU A 244 0.10 -3.44 2.34
N TYR A 245 0.16 -4.12 1.21
CA TYR A 245 -0.98 -4.68 0.50
C TYR A 245 -0.94 -6.19 0.57
N ASN A 246 -2.10 -6.82 0.59
CA ASN A 246 -2.21 -8.24 0.34
C ASN A 246 -1.83 -8.54 -1.11
N HIS A 247 -0.82 -9.39 -1.32
CA HIS A 247 -0.31 -9.72 -2.65
C HIS A 247 -1.41 -10.31 -3.56
N THR A 248 -2.31 -11.14 -3.02
CA THR A 248 -3.30 -11.82 -3.85
C THR A 248 -4.56 -10.98 -4.07
N SER A 249 -5.06 -10.30 -3.05
CA SER A 249 -6.30 -9.52 -3.16
C SER A 249 -6.08 -8.05 -3.57
N GLY A 250 -4.86 -7.53 -3.43
CA GLY A 250 -4.53 -6.11 -3.63
C GLY A 250 -5.09 -5.17 -2.56
N LYS A 251 -5.73 -5.70 -1.51
CA LYS A 251 -6.32 -4.91 -0.42
C LYS A 251 -5.22 -4.30 0.44
N LEU A 252 -5.40 -3.05 0.87
CA LEU A 252 -4.54 -2.41 1.87
C LEU A 252 -4.73 -3.13 3.22
N GLU A 253 -3.65 -3.69 3.75
CA GLU A 253 -3.62 -4.37 5.05
C GLU A 253 -3.13 -3.42 6.14
N GLU A 254 -2.00 -2.73 5.90
CA GLU A 254 -1.39 -1.85 6.90
C GLU A 254 -0.87 -0.55 6.26
N SER A 255 -0.89 0.53 7.04
CA SER A 255 -0.28 1.80 6.67
C SER A 255 0.25 2.54 7.89
N PHE A 256 1.52 2.91 7.86
CA PHE A 256 2.19 3.60 8.98
C PHE A 256 3.37 4.42 8.49
N VAL A 257 3.92 5.25 9.37
CA VAL A 257 5.20 5.94 9.12
C VAL A 257 6.29 5.14 9.79
N HIS A 258 7.33 4.79 9.02
CA HIS A 258 8.49 4.10 9.55
C HIS A 258 9.16 4.93 10.63
N THR A 259 9.54 4.29 11.74
CA THR A 259 10.28 4.93 12.83
C THR A 259 11.35 3.98 13.39
N MET A 260 12.29 4.55 14.14
CA MET A 260 13.33 3.84 14.86
C MET A 260 13.08 3.92 16.37
N ASN A 261 13.41 2.86 17.09
CA ASN A 261 13.41 2.87 18.54
C ASN A 261 14.64 3.64 19.10
N PHE A 262 14.66 3.83 20.43
CA PHE A 262 15.73 4.55 21.14
C PHE A 262 17.14 3.94 21.00
N ARG A 263 17.25 2.70 20.49
CA ARG A 263 18.52 2.01 20.23
C ARG A 263 18.96 2.12 18.77
N GLY A 264 18.19 2.81 17.92
CA GLY A 264 18.47 2.98 16.49
C GLY A 264 18.10 1.76 15.63
N TYR A 265 17.23 0.87 16.12
CA TYR A 265 16.68 -0.22 15.31
C TYR A 265 15.27 0.12 14.84
N PRO A 266 14.85 -0.37 13.66
CA PRO A 266 13.48 -0.19 13.21
C PRO A 266 12.46 -0.75 14.20
N ASP A 267 11.32 -0.10 14.29
CA ASP A 267 10.25 -0.51 15.18
C ASP A 267 9.68 -1.89 14.81
N THR A 268 9.17 -2.57 15.83
CA THR A 268 8.54 -3.87 15.68
C THR A 268 7.06 -3.71 15.34
N ILE A 269 6.66 -4.29 14.23
CA ILE A 269 5.26 -4.38 13.79
C ILE A 269 4.77 -5.82 13.87
N TYR A 270 3.46 -6.00 13.91
CA TYR A 270 2.83 -7.32 13.88
C TYR A 270 2.26 -7.57 12.50
N LEU A 271 2.67 -8.67 11.87
CA LEU A 271 2.18 -9.10 10.56
C LEU A 271 1.59 -10.50 10.65
N ASP A 272 0.59 -10.75 9.79
CA ASP A 272 -0.05 -12.04 9.66
C ASP A 272 0.83 -12.99 8.82
N PRO A 273 1.33 -14.11 9.38
CA PRO A 273 2.15 -15.07 8.63
C PRO A 273 1.41 -15.85 7.54
N LEU A 274 0.08 -15.83 7.52
CA LEU A 274 -0.74 -16.46 6.48
C LEU A 274 -0.93 -15.60 5.24
N VAL A 275 -0.61 -14.30 5.34
CA VAL A 275 -0.72 -13.31 4.25
C VAL A 275 0.65 -13.14 3.59
N THR A 276 0.65 -13.04 2.27
CA THR A 276 1.81 -12.58 1.50
C THR A 276 1.61 -11.11 1.20
N TYR A 277 2.63 -10.28 1.41
CA TYR A 277 2.51 -8.82 1.33
C TYR A 277 3.28 -8.23 0.16
N ASP A 278 2.72 -7.18 -0.45
CA ASP A 278 3.43 -6.23 -1.30
C ASP A 278 3.61 -4.92 -0.53
N MET A 279 4.83 -4.42 -0.46
CA MET A 279 5.17 -3.21 0.26
C MET A 279 5.48 -2.06 -0.70
N VAL A 280 4.96 -0.88 -0.37
CA VAL A 280 5.34 0.38 -1.02
C VAL A 280 5.91 1.33 0.04
N VAL A 281 7.18 1.68 -0.14
CA VAL A 281 7.85 2.73 0.65
C VAL A 281 7.70 4.03 -0.14
N HIS A 282 7.04 5.02 0.45
CA HIS A 282 6.68 6.28 -0.20
C HIS A 282 7.84 7.30 -0.25
N THR A 283 9.02 6.84 -0.66
CA THR A 283 10.14 7.69 -1.07
C THR A 283 9.83 8.39 -2.40
N ILE A 284 10.73 9.27 -2.86
CA ILE A 284 10.63 9.92 -4.17
C ILE A 284 11.82 9.51 -5.05
N PRO A 285 11.61 8.71 -6.11
CA PRO A 285 10.39 7.95 -6.45
C PRO A 285 10.09 6.82 -5.44
N PRO A 286 8.88 6.23 -5.45
CA PRO A 286 8.51 5.18 -4.49
C PRO A 286 9.25 3.86 -4.77
N VAL A 287 9.61 3.15 -3.70
CA VAL A 287 10.23 1.82 -3.77
C VAL A 287 9.18 0.76 -3.51
N ARG A 288 9.19 -0.31 -4.31
CA ARG A 288 8.27 -1.44 -4.19
C ARG A 288 9.03 -2.72 -3.89
N THR A 289 8.48 -3.56 -3.03
CA THR A 289 8.95 -4.93 -2.78
C THR A 289 7.73 -5.82 -2.77
N ASP A 290 7.69 -6.82 -3.65
CA ASP A 290 6.55 -7.73 -3.76
C ASP A 290 6.81 -9.06 -3.06
N SER A 291 5.75 -9.85 -2.89
CA SER A 291 5.83 -11.26 -2.52
C SER A 291 6.51 -11.52 -1.16
N ILE A 292 6.38 -10.60 -0.20
CA ILE A 292 6.99 -10.68 1.13
C ILE A 292 6.27 -11.78 1.94
N ARG A 293 7.02 -12.80 2.34
CA ARG A 293 6.53 -13.92 3.15
C ARG A 293 7.02 -13.78 4.59
N ILE A 294 6.09 -13.96 5.54
CA ILE A 294 6.38 -13.86 6.96
C ILE A 294 6.46 -15.27 7.56
N VAL A 295 7.59 -15.56 8.21
CA VAL A 295 7.84 -16.85 8.87
C VAL A 295 7.28 -16.81 10.28
N ALA A 296 6.25 -17.62 10.52
CA ALA A 296 5.55 -17.69 11.78
C ALA A 296 6.44 -17.96 13.00
N GLY A 297 6.15 -17.31 14.12
CA GLY A 297 6.83 -17.56 15.40
C GLY A 297 8.30 -17.13 15.45
N ARG A 298 8.77 -16.41 14.42
CA ARG A 298 10.11 -15.80 14.37
C ARG A 298 9.99 -14.30 14.20
N HIS A 299 10.95 -13.55 14.69
CA HIS A 299 11.05 -12.14 14.33
C HIS A 299 11.52 -12.03 12.88
N ASN A 300 10.74 -11.36 12.04
CA ASN A 300 10.99 -11.24 10.60
C ASN A 300 11.70 -9.92 10.26
N HIS A 301 12.58 -9.96 9.27
CA HIS A 301 13.24 -8.78 8.75
C HIS A 301 12.86 -8.59 7.28
N VAL A 302 12.23 -7.47 6.96
CA VAL A 302 11.81 -7.12 5.59
C VAL A 302 12.68 -5.95 5.12
N GLY A 303 13.45 -6.11 4.05
CA GLY A 303 14.37 -5.07 3.57
C GLY A 303 13.87 -4.36 2.31
N ALA A 304 14.04 -3.03 2.25
CA ALA A 304 13.86 -2.25 1.03
C ALA A 304 15.00 -1.24 0.88
N LYS A 305 15.56 -1.13 -0.34
CA LYS A 305 16.60 -0.13 -0.64
C LYS A 305 15.95 1.24 -0.73
N ALA A 306 16.26 2.11 0.21
CA ALA A 306 15.61 3.40 0.38
C ALA A 306 16.60 4.50 0.77
N GLY A 307 17.86 4.38 0.36
CA GLY A 307 18.87 5.42 0.56
C GLY A 307 18.39 6.76 0.01
N GLN A 308 18.46 7.80 0.84
CA GLN A 308 17.96 9.13 0.51
C GLN A 308 19.01 10.22 0.70
N GLY A 309 18.92 11.25 -0.13
CA GLY A 309 19.56 12.55 0.08
C GLY A 309 18.54 13.67 -0.08
N SER A 310 18.93 14.89 0.27
CA SER A 310 18.09 16.07 0.12
C SER A 310 18.46 16.86 -1.13
N LEU A 311 17.46 17.41 -1.80
CA LEU A 311 17.63 18.46 -2.81
C LEU A 311 17.04 19.76 -2.27
N GLU A 312 17.90 20.76 -2.15
CA GLU A 312 17.57 22.09 -1.68
C GLU A 312 17.62 23.09 -2.84
N LEU A 313 16.46 23.63 -3.20
CA LEU A 313 16.35 24.64 -4.25
C LEU A 313 16.35 26.03 -3.64
N ARG A 314 17.27 26.91 -4.07
CA ARG A 314 17.44 28.25 -3.49
C ARG A 314 17.36 29.36 -4.52
N MET A 315 16.64 30.41 -4.18
CA MET A 315 16.55 31.65 -4.96
C MET A 315 16.23 32.81 -4.01
N GLY A 316 16.73 34.00 -4.29
CA GLY A 316 16.31 35.19 -3.54
C GLY A 316 14.82 35.48 -3.77
N SER A 317 14.18 36.19 -2.85
CA SER A 317 12.74 36.48 -2.95
C SER A 317 12.45 37.41 -4.14
N PRO A 318 11.62 36.97 -5.12
CA PRO A 318 11.20 37.83 -6.21
C PRO A 318 10.14 38.82 -5.70
N ARG A 319 10.03 40.00 -6.33
CA ARG A 319 9.11 41.07 -5.88
C ARG A 319 7.65 40.65 -5.81
N ASN A 320 7.21 39.77 -6.72
CA ASN A 320 5.83 39.29 -6.77
C ASN A 320 5.60 38.02 -5.95
N ASN A 321 6.62 37.56 -5.21
CA ASN A 321 6.63 36.32 -4.43
C ASN A 321 6.26 35.03 -5.22
N ASP A 322 6.28 35.11 -6.55
CA ASP A 322 6.02 33.98 -7.42
C ASP A 322 7.30 33.13 -7.54
N MET A 323 7.31 32.02 -6.81
CA MET A 323 8.43 31.08 -6.79
C MET A 323 8.28 30.09 -7.95
N PRO A 324 9.30 29.95 -8.81
CA PRO A 324 9.25 29.00 -9.90
C PRO A 324 9.10 27.57 -9.37
N ILE A 325 8.42 26.75 -10.17
CA ILE A 325 8.32 25.31 -9.95
C ILE A 325 9.43 24.63 -10.74
N THR A 326 10.02 23.60 -10.16
CA THR A 326 11.04 22.75 -10.80
C THR A 326 10.45 21.39 -11.03
N ILE A 327 10.54 20.89 -12.26
CA ILE A 327 10.24 19.52 -12.61
C ILE A 327 11.52 18.71 -12.40
N VAL A 328 11.46 17.71 -11.53
CA VAL A 328 12.56 16.78 -11.28
C VAL A 328 12.32 15.53 -12.09
N ARG A 329 13.26 15.15 -12.95
CA ARG A 329 13.19 13.95 -13.79
C ARG A 329 14.33 13.00 -13.48
N LYS A 330 14.10 11.71 -13.71
CA LYS A 330 15.19 10.74 -13.70
C LYS A 330 16.14 11.02 -14.87
N HIS A 331 17.46 11.01 -14.61
CA HIS A 331 18.46 11.41 -15.58
C HIS A 331 18.33 10.71 -16.94
N ASN A 332 18.44 11.47 -18.03
CA ASN A 332 18.29 11.02 -19.42
C ASN A 332 16.94 10.36 -19.72
N THR A 333 15.89 10.69 -18.97
CA THR A 333 14.52 10.22 -19.24
C THR A 333 13.52 11.37 -19.16
N MET A 334 12.37 11.20 -19.81
CA MET A 334 11.23 12.12 -19.66
C MET A 334 10.34 11.77 -18.46
N ALA A 335 10.75 10.82 -17.62
CA ALA A 335 9.99 10.39 -16.46
C ALA A 335 10.14 11.41 -15.32
N THR A 336 9.12 12.25 -15.15
CA THR A 336 8.99 13.14 -14.00
C THR A 336 8.80 12.31 -12.73
N VAL A 337 9.65 12.55 -11.73
CA VAL A 337 9.57 11.90 -10.42
C VAL A 337 8.86 12.79 -9.41
N ASN A 338 9.01 14.12 -9.51
CA ASN A 338 8.39 15.08 -8.60
C ASN A 338 8.36 16.50 -9.20
N THR A 339 7.57 17.37 -8.57
CA THR A 339 7.65 18.82 -8.76
C THR A 339 8.00 19.49 -7.44
N GLN A 340 9.00 20.36 -7.43
CA GLN A 340 9.49 21.04 -6.22
C GLN A 340 9.48 22.55 -6.42
N ARG A 341 9.02 23.29 -5.40
CA ARG A 341 9.08 24.75 -5.39
C ARG A 341 10.46 25.23 -4.94
N PHE A 342 10.86 26.40 -5.40
CA PHE A 342 12.05 27.05 -4.86
C PHE A 342 11.87 27.44 -3.38
N ASN A 343 13.00 27.49 -2.66
CA ASN A 343 13.11 27.70 -1.22
C ASN A 343 12.48 26.61 -0.35
N THR A 344 12.43 25.38 -0.87
CA THR A 344 12.11 24.18 -0.10
C THR A 344 13.28 23.18 -0.17
N GLU A 345 13.35 22.32 0.85
CA GLU A 345 14.18 21.13 0.86
C GLU A 345 13.28 19.90 0.75
N GLN A 346 13.68 18.91 -0.04
CA GLN A 346 12.91 17.69 -0.24
C GLN A 346 13.86 16.49 -0.33
N LYS A 347 13.50 15.39 0.33
CA LYS A 347 14.23 14.11 0.22
C LYS A 347 13.86 13.40 -1.07
N TYR A 348 14.87 12.81 -1.71
CA TYR A 348 14.78 11.95 -2.89
C TYR A 348 15.63 10.72 -2.66
N LEU A 349 15.30 9.62 -3.35
CA LEU A 349 16.21 8.48 -3.45
C LEU A 349 17.53 8.92 -4.06
N THR A 350 18.62 8.30 -3.62
CA THR A 350 19.94 8.52 -4.18
C THR A 350 19.97 8.22 -5.68
N GLY A 351 20.74 9.00 -6.42
CA GLY A 351 20.81 8.87 -7.88
C GLY A 351 21.11 10.17 -8.59
N ILE A 352 20.88 10.16 -9.91
CA ILE A 352 21.14 11.31 -10.79
C ILE A 352 19.81 11.77 -11.38
N TYR A 353 19.58 13.07 -11.34
CA TYR A 353 18.35 13.73 -11.76
C TYR A 353 18.63 14.90 -12.69
N ASP A 354 17.67 15.16 -13.58
CA ASP A 354 17.66 16.34 -14.43
C ASP A 354 16.56 17.28 -13.95
N LEU A 355 16.88 18.56 -13.80
CA LEU A 355 15.96 19.59 -13.32
C LEU A 355 15.56 20.51 -14.48
N GLU A 356 14.26 20.64 -14.72
CA GLU A 356 13.70 21.70 -15.57
C GLU A 356 13.02 22.74 -14.68
N ILE A 357 13.64 23.91 -14.60
CA ILE A 357 13.18 25.01 -13.78
C ILE A 357 12.31 25.93 -14.65
N LEU A 358 11.06 26.10 -14.26
CA LEU A 358 10.04 26.84 -15.01
C LEU A 358 10.17 28.36 -14.83
N THR A 359 11.33 28.90 -15.20
CA THR A 359 11.62 30.33 -15.31
C THR A 359 11.52 30.81 -16.76
N LEU A 360 11.67 32.11 -16.98
CA LEU A 360 11.79 32.72 -18.31
C LEU A 360 13.18 33.34 -18.51
N PRO A 361 14.03 32.85 -19.42
CA PRO A 361 13.93 31.56 -20.12
C PRO A 361 13.99 30.37 -19.14
N ARG A 362 13.62 29.19 -19.64
CA ARG A 362 13.72 27.94 -18.88
C ARG A 362 15.18 27.65 -18.55
N ILE A 363 15.43 27.16 -17.34
CA ILE A 363 16.77 26.73 -16.92
C ILE A 363 16.75 25.21 -16.82
N TYR A 364 17.73 24.57 -17.47
CA TYR A 364 17.96 23.12 -17.38
C TYR A 364 19.23 22.88 -16.57
N GLN A 365 19.15 22.00 -15.58
CA GLN A 365 20.31 21.50 -14.81
C GLN A 365 20.34 19.98 -14.94
N ASN A 366 21.21 19.47 -15.80
CA ASN A 366 21.31 18.03 -16.06
C ASN A 366 22.38 17.41 -15.18
N GLY A 367 22.18 16.15 -14.79
CA GLY A 367 23.18 15.39 -14.06
C GLY A 367 23.35 15.78 -12.60
N VAL A 368 22.31 16.32 -11.97
CA VAL A 368 22.32 16.66 -10.54
C VAL A 368 22.33 15.37 -9.72
N ARG A 369 23.44 15.13 -9.03
CA ARG A 369 23.62 13.95 -8.17
C ARG A 369 23.06 14.22 -6.78
N ILE A 370 22.24 13.31 -6.28
CA ILE A 370 21.77 13.28 -4.90
C ILE A 370 22.45 12.08 -4.23
N ASP A 371 23.34 12.39 -3.29
CA ASP A 371 24.13 11.42 -2.54
C ASP A 371 23.51 11.11 -1.17
N GLN A 372 23.78 9.92 -0.65
CA GLN A 372 23.29 9.43 0.63
C GLN A 372 23.53 10.43 1.77
N SER A 373 22.47 10.71 2.54
CA SER A 373 22.48 11.58 3.72
C SER A 373 23.08 12.97 3.49
N THR A 374 23.14 13.42 2.23
CA THR A 374 23.76 14.69 1.83
C THR A 374 22.70 15.65 1.29
N SER A 375 22.84 16.95 1.60
CA SER A 375 21.97 17.99 1.04
C SER A 375 22.63 18.64 -0.18
N THR A 376 22.09 18.33 -1.35
CA THR A 376 22.51 18.87 -2.65
C THR A 376 21.81 20.19 -2.89
N ARG A 377 22.57 21.27 -3.08
CA ARG A 377 22.01 22.60 -3.28
C ARG A 377 22.08 23.04 -4.73
N VAL A 378 20.93 23.45 -5.27
CA VAL A 378 20.84 24.12 -6.58
C VAL A 378 20.29 25.52 -6.38
N ALA A 379 21.08 26.52 -6.75
CA ALA A 379 20.72 27.92 -6.62
C ALA A 379 20.63 28.60 -7.99
N ILE A 380 19.61 29.45 -8.17
CA ILE A 380 19.47 30.30 -9.34
C ILE A 380 19.38 31.77 -8.93
N PRO A 381 19.75 32.71 -9.83
CA PRO A 381 19.57 34.12 -9.54
C PRO A 381 18.09 34.51 -9.47
N THR A 382 17.81 35.58 -8.72
CA THR A 382 16.46 36.16 -8.64
C THR A 382 16.09 36.82 -9.97
N PRO A 383 14.89 36.58 -10.53
CA PRO A 383 14.47 37.24 -11.76
C PRO A 383 14.30 38.76 -11.55
N GLY A 384 14.56 39.51 -12.62
CA GLY A 384 14.18 40.92 -12.72
C GLY A 384 12.76 41.07 -13.25
N THR A 385 12.10 42.18 -12.95
CA THR A 385 10.76 42.49 -13.46
C THR A 385 10.88 43.41 -14.67
N VAL A 386 10.46 42.95 -15.84
CA VAL A 386 10.48 43.76 -17.06
C VAL A 386 9.06 44.18 -17.42
N THR A 387 8.81 45.48 -17.48
CA THR A 387 7.54 46.04 -17.94
C THR A 387 7.68 46.59 -19.35
N PHE A 388 6.96 46.01 -20.30
CA PHE A 388 6.86 46.51 -21.66
C PHE A 388 5.74 47.53 -21.77
N GLN A 389 6.02 48.63 -22.46
CA GLN A 389 5.07 49.70 -22.77
C GLN A 389 5.16 50.02 -24.27
N THR A 390 4.03 49.87 -24.96
CA THR A 390 3.90 50.15 -26.39
C THR A 390 2.87 51.26 -26.59
N ILE A 391 2.96 51.98 -27.72
CA ILE A 391 2.00 53.04 -28.07
C ILE A 391 0.61 52.46 -28.39
N ALA A 392 0.57 51.28 -29.01
CA ALA A 392 -0.63 50.53 -29.34
C ALA A 392 -0.33 49.03 -29.21
N PRO A 393 -1.34 48.19 -28.92
CA PRO A 393 -1.13 46.75 -28.80
C PRO A 393 -0.80 46.11 -30.16
N GLY A 394 -0.18 44.94 -30.14
CA GLY A 394 0.19 44.21 -31.35
C GLY A 394 1.09 43.00 -31.08
N PRO A 395 1.33 42.17 -32.09
CA PRO A 395 2.14 40.97 -31.95
C PRO A 395 3.60 41.31 -31.69
N GLY A 396 4.22 40.51 -30.83
CA GLY A 396 5.66 40.53 -30.63
C GLY A 396 6.11 39.38 -29.75
N ALA A 397 7.41 39.21 -29.63
CA ALA A 397 8.02 38.19 -28.80
C ALA A 397 9.32 38.69 -28.19
N ILE A 398 9.65 38.12 -27.04
CA ILE A 398 10.89 38.36 -26.30
C ILE A 398 11.84 37.20 -26.57
N PHE A 399 13.08 37.54 -26.89
CA PHE A 399 14.16 36.61 -27.15
C PHE A 399 15.32 36.87 -26.17
N VAL A 400 15.93 35.81 -25.66
CA VAL A 400 17.21 35.90 -24.94
C VAL A 400 18.34 35.76 -25.94
N MET A 401 19.39 36.59 -25.80
CA MET A 401 20.53 36.60 -26.71
C MET A 401 21.61 35.64 -26.19
N ARG A 402 22.01 34.66 -27.02
CA ARG A 402 23.07 33.68 -26.75
C ARG A 402 24.18 33.85 -27.79
N GLY A 403 25.04 34.85 -27.58
CA GLY A 403 25.95 35.30 -28.64
C GLY A 403 25.15 35.95 -29.76
N ASP A 404 25.25 35.41 -30.98
CA ASP A 404 24.51 35.89 -32.15
C ASP A 404 23.14 35.20 -32.33
N GLU A 405 22.84 34.16 -31.54
CA GLU A 405 21.58 33.43 -31.61
C GLU A 405 20.49 34.07 -30.75
N LEU A 406 19.25 34.05 -31.26
CA LEU A 406 18.05 34.48 -30.55
C LEU A 406 17.24 33.24 -30.16
N GLU A 407 17.13 32.99 -28.87
CA GLU A 407 16.30 31.94 -28.31
C GLU A 407 14.96 32.55 -27.86
N TRP A 408 13.84 31.98 -28.35
CA TRP A 408 12.50 32.44 -27.98
C TRP A 408 12.23 32.21 -26.49
N VAL A 409 11.64 33.20 -25.81
CA VAL A 409 11.34 33.15 -24.37
C VAL A 409 9.84 33.14 -24.12
N VAL A 410 9.13 34.13 -24.64
CA VAL A 410 7.69 34.31 -24.43
C VAL A 410 7.13 35.29 -25.47
N ASP A 411 5.87 35.06 -25.87
CA ASP A 411 5.13 35.98 -26.72
C ASP A 411 4.54 37.14 -25.90
N LEU A 412 4.48 38.31 -26.53
CA LEU A 412 3.74 39.45 -26.00
C LEU A 412 2.24 39.24 -26.24
N ASP A 413 1.40 39.61 -25.26
CA ASP A 413 -0.05 39.65 -25.45
C ASP A 413 -0.39 40.72 -26.51
N PRO A 414 -0.95 40.34 -27.67
CA PRO A 414 -1.23 41.27 -28.77
C PRO A 414 -2.40 42.20 -28.50
N THR A 415 -3.11 42.02 -27.37
CA THR A 415 -4.23 42.87 -26.96
C THR A 415 -3.84 43.90 -25.91
N SER A 416 -2.66 43.75 -25.28
CA SER A 416 -2.21 44.62 -24.20
C SER A 416 -1.05 45.52 -24.63
N SER A 417 -1.21 46.83 -24.40
CA SER A 417 -0.14 47.80 -24.61
C SER A 417 0.84 47.88 -23.43
N ARG A 418 0.50 47.27 -22.28
CA ARG A 418 1.33 47.24 -21.08
C ARG A 418 1.30 45.88 -20.39
N GLN A 419 2.45 45.24 -20.29
CA GLN A 419 2.59 43.89 -19.76
C GLN A 419 3.91 43.71 -19.01
N SER A 420 3.92 42.85 -17.99
CA SER A 420 5.07 42.64 -17.11
C SER A 420 5.47 41.17 -17.05
N PHE A 421 6.76 40.90 -17.14
CA PHE A 421 7.33 39.56 -17.09
C PHE A 421 8.43 39.47 -16.04
N ALA A 422 8.53 38.31 -15.37
CA ALA A 422 9.67 37.97 -14.52
C ALA A 422 10.71 37.24 -15.37
N LEU A 423 11.79 37.93 -15.75
CA LEU A 423 12.83 37.39 -16.61
C LEU A 423 14.11 37.16 -15.80
N GLN A 424 14.81 36.06 -16.08
CA GLN A 424 16.12 35.78 -15.49
C GLN A 424 17.16 36.83 -15.94
N PRO A 425 18.24 37.04 -15.19
CA PRO A 425 19.27 37.99 -15.59
C PRO A 425 19.92 37.61 -16.92
N GLY A 426 20.09 38.59 -17.81
CA GLY A 426 20.61 38.36 -19.15
C GLY A 426 20.37 39.52 -20.10
N ASN A 427 20.81 39.34 -21.35
CA ASN A 427 20.59 40.27 -22.43
C ASN A 427 19.48 39.75 -23.34
N TYR A 428 18.56 40.64 -23.68
CA TYR A 428 17.33 40.30 -24.39
C TYR A 428 17.11 41.22 -25.57
N LYS A 429 16.30 40.75 -26.51
CA LYS A 429 15.79 41.51 -27.65
C LYS A 429 14.29 41.28 -27.75
N VAL A 430 13.54 42.36 -27.92
CA VAL A 430 12.11 42.29 -28.25
C VAL A 430 11.93 42.61 -29.72
N ILE A 431 11.09 41.85 -30.40
CA ILE A 431 10.64 42.11 -31.77
C ILE A 431 9.14 42.33 -31.70
N PHE A 432 8.67 43.50 -32.14
CA PHE A 432 7.28 43.91 -31.96
C PHE A 432 6.79 44.70 -33.18
N ARG A 433 5.50 44.59 -33.49
CA ARG A 433 4.83 45.42 -34.50
C ARG A 433 3.44 45.79 -34.01
N VAL A 434 3.04 47.06 -34.17
CA VAL A 434 1.67 47.49 -33.87
C VAL A 434 0.65 46.73 -34.72
N GLN A 435 -0.48 46.35 -34.12
CA GLN A 435 -1.50 45.52 -34.78
C GLN A 435 -2.02 46.13 -36.08
N SER A 436 -2.21 47.45 -36.10
CA SER A 436 -2.75 48.21 -37.23
C SER A 436 -1.79 48.33 -38.42
N ALA A 437 -0.49 48.07 -38.23
CA ALA A 437 0.47 48.13 -39.33
C ALA A 437 0.25 46.97 -40.32
N GLN A 438 0.37 47.24 -41.62
CA GLN A 438 0.20 46.23 -42.67
C GLN A 438 1.50 45.86 -43.41
N ASN A 439 2.66 46.31 -42.93
CA ASN A 439 3.95 46.03 -43.54
C ASN A 439 4.99 45.62 -42.49
N THR A 440 5.84 44.65 -42.81
CA THR A 440 6.93 44.15 -41.95
C THR A 440 7.97 45.23 -41.65
N SER A 441 8.11 46.25 -42.50
CA SER A 441 8.99 47.39 -42.25
C SER A 441 8.65 48.20 -41.00
N TYR A 442 7.44 48.03 -40.46
CA TYR A 442 7.00 48.66 -39.20
C TYR A 442 7.39 47.85 -37.95
N SER A 443 8.03 46.70 -38.10
CA SER A 443 8.58 45.96 -36.96
C SER A 443 9.68 46.77 -36.29
N LYS A 444 9.62 46.86 -34.96
CA LYS A 444 10.60 47.49 -34.09
C LYS A 444 11.35 46.42 -33.33
N THR A 445 12.65 46.65 -33.16
CA THR A 445 13.51 45.78 -32.38
C THR A 445 14.26 46.59 -31.35
N GLU A 446 14.12 46.23 -30.08
CA GLU A 446 14.81 46.91 -28.98
C GLU A 446 15.60 45.89 -28.16
N SER A 447 16.83 46.24 -27.79
CA SER A 447 17.67 45.40 -26.95
C SER A 447 17.72 45.97 -25.53
N PHE A 448 17.68 45.09 -24.53
CA PHE A 448 17.67 45.49 -23.12
C PHE A 448 18.34 44.44 -22.25
N THR A 449 18.81 44.86 -21.07
CA THR A 449 19.45 43.99 -20.09
C THR A 449 18.59 43.88 -18.84
N VAL A 450 18.51 42.67 -18.30
CA VAL A 450 17.82 42.37 -17.05
C VAL A 450 18.86 42.05 -15.99
N SER A 451 18.79 42.79 -14.87
CA SER A 451 19.63 42.56 -13.69
C SER A 451 18.81 41.90 -12.58
N THR A 452 19.49 41.12 -11.73
CA THR A 452 18.85 40.43 -10.59
C THR A 452 18.04 41.38 -9.70
N GLY A 453 16.78 41.03 -9.44
CA GLY A 453 15.87 41.76 -8.54
C GLY A 453 15.46 43.19 -8.95
N ASN A 454 15.99 43.71 -10.07
CA ASN A 454 15.71 45.06 -10.54
C ASN A 454 14.48 45.11 -11.45
N SER A 455 13.88 46.31 -11.56
CA SER A 455 12.81 46.57 -12.52
C SER A 455 13.32 47.37 -13.72
N THR A 456 13.02 46.88 -14.92
CA THR A 456 13.38 47.52 -16.19
C THR A 456 12.10 47.86 -16.95
N ILE A 457 11.99 49.09 -17.46
CA ILE A 457 10.88 49.50 -18.33
C ILE A 457 11.41 49.58 -19.75
N VAL A 458 10.82 48.82 -20.67
CA VAL A 458 11.15 48.84 -22.10
C VAL A 458 10.02 49.53 -22.84
N LYS A 459 10.31 50.71 -23.39
CA LYS A 459 9.37 51.49 -24.20
C LYS A 459 9.64 51.23 -25.66
N ILE A 460 8.65 50.73 -26.38
CA ILE A 460 8.74 50.49 -27.82
C ILE A 460 7.86 51.54 -28.50
N GLN A 461 8.50 52.44 -29.24
CA GLN A 461 7.86 53.57 -29.92
C GLN A 461 7.57 53.27 -31.39
#